data_AF-A0A0E0BU54-F1
#
_entry.id   AF-A0A0E0BU54-F1
#
_cell.length_a   1.000
_cell.length_b   1.000
_cell.length_c   1.000
_cell.angle_alpha   90.00
_cell.angle_beta   90.00
_cell.angle_gamma   90.00
#
_symmetry.space_group_name_H-M   'P 1'
#
loop_
_entity.id
_entity.type
_entity.pdbx_description
1 polymer ?
#
loop_
_entity_poly.entity_id
_entity_poly.type
_entity_poly.pdbx_seq_one_letter_code
_entity_poly.pdbx_strand_id
1 'polypeptide(L)' 'MHAGFSAIGLHAKRFIGRRFTDASVQSDIKLWPFKVIAGPGDKSTIVVQYKGEEKQVAAEVLETSIEYA' A
#
# COMPACT_ATOMS: atom_id res chain seq x y z
N MET A 1 -1.04 18.30 -7.42
CA MET A 1 -0.64 17.35 -6.36
C MET A 1 -0.76 15.94 -6.94
N HIS A 2 0.15 15.05 -6.55
CA HIS A 2 0.62 13.85 -7.27
C HIS A 2 -0.45 12.86 -7.78
N ALA A 3 -0.39 12.57 -9.09
CA ALA A 3 -1.07 11.44 -9.75
C ALA A 3 -0.64 10.04 -9.21
N GLY A 4 0.42 9.97 -8.39
CA GLY A 4 0.89 8.71 -7.79
C GLY A 4 0.04 8.19 -6.62
N PHE A 5 -0.72 9.05 -5.92
CA PHE A 5 -1.54 8.61 -4.78
C PHE A 5 -2.88 7.99 -5.21
N SER A 6 -3.47 8.48 -6.30
CA SER A 6 -4.80 8.02 -6.78
C SER A 6 -4.80 6.54 -7.23
N ALA A 7 -3.72 6.05 -7.83
CA ALA A 7 -3.63 4.66 -8.32
C ALA A 7 -3.49 3.61 -7.19
N ILE A 8 -3.02 4.03 -6.00
CA ILE A 8 -2.79 3.14 -4.86
C ILE A 8 -4.13 2.76 -4.20
N GLY A 9 -5.08 3.70 -4.12
CA GLY A 9 -6.39 3.47 -3.49
C GLY A 9 -7.22 2.39 -4.17
N LEU A 10 -7.24 2.37 -5.51
CA LEU A 10 -8.06 1.42 -6.26
C LEU A 10 -7.61 -0.04 -6.03
N HIS A 11 -6.33 -0.25 -5.74
CA HIS A 11 -5.77 -1.58 -5.54
C HIS A 11 -5.59 -1.95 -4.06
N ALA A 12 -5.53 -0.97 -3.14
CA ALA A 12 -5.39 -1.21 -1.70
C ALA A 12 -6.53 -2.04 -1.09
N LYS A 13 -7.76 -1.91 -1.60
CA LYS A 13 -8.93 -2.68 -1.12
C LYS A 13 -8.76 -4.20 -1.25
N ARG A 14 -7.89 -4.68 -2.16
CA ARG A 14 -7.56 -6.12 -2.29
C ARG A 14 -6.67 -6.66 -1.16
N PHE A 15 -6.03 -5.79 -0.39
CA PHE A 15 -5.05 -6.14 0.64
C PHE A 15 -5.63 -6.07 2.05
N ILE A 16 -6.83 -5.48 2.21
CA ILE A 16 -7.50 -5.37 3.51
C ILE A 16 -7.86 -6.78 4.01
N GLY A 17 -7.38 -7.11 5.20
CA GLY A 17 -7.58 -8.42 5.83
C GLY A 17 -6.64 -9.54 5.35
N ARG A 18 -5.66 -9.26 4.49
CA ARG A 18 -4.68 -10.26 4.02
C ARG A 18 -3.30 -10.07 4.66
N ARG A 19 -2.65 -11.19 4.95
CA ARG A 19 -1.28 -11.27 5.47
C ARG A 19 -0.28 -10.99 4.35
N PHE A 20 0.78 -10.26 4.65
CA PHE A 20 1.87 -9.98 3.70
C PHE A 20 2.44 -11.29 3.12
N THR A 21 2.54 -12.32 3.95
CA THR A 21 3.05 -13.65 3.57
C THR A 21 2.15 -14.46 2.63
N ASP A 22 0.92 -14.01 2.35
CA ASP A 22 0.02 -14.72 1.45
C ASP A 22 0.56 -14.75 0.01
N ALA A 23 0.51 -15.92 -0.64
CA ALA A 23 1.05 -16.09 -2.00
C ALA A 23 0.36 -15.18 -3.03
N SER A 24 -0.91 -14.88 -2.84
CA SER A 24 -1.66 -13.95 -3.69
C SER A 24 -1.12 -12.53 -3.50
N VAL A 25 -0.96 -12.11 -2.24
CA VAL A 25 -0.38 -10.81 -1.87
C VAL A 25 1.02 -10.63 -2.43
N GLN A 26 1.89 -11.65 -2.30
CA GLN A 26 3.24 -11.64 -2.88
C GLN A 26 3.23 -11.52 -4.41
N SER A 27 2.21 -12.06 -5.07
CA SER A 27 2.06 -11.96 -6.53
C SER A 27 1.58 -10.58 -6.96
N ASP A 28 0.60 -10.01 -6.24
CA ASP A 28 0.10 -8.65 -6.49
C ASP A 28 1.19 -7.59 -6.25
N ILE A 29 2.02 -7.74 -5.20
CA ILE A 29 3.13 -6.81 -4.90
C ILE A 29 4.11 -6.69 -6.07
N LYS A 30 4.41 -7.79 -6.78
CA LYS A 30 5.34 -7.79 -7.92
C LYS A 30 4.81 -7.03 -9.12
N LEU A 31 3.49 -6.89 -9.23
CA LEU A 31 2.83 -6.15 -10.33
C LEU A 31 2.73 -4.66 -10.03
N TRP A 32 2.92 -4.26 -8.77
CA TRP A 32 2.76 -2.89 -8.35
C TRP A 32 4.04 -2.07 -8.57
N PRO A 33 3.92 -0.80 -9.00
CA PRO A 33 5.06 0.07 -9.26
C PRO A 33 5.65 0.69 -7.97
N PHE A 34 5.35 0.14 -6.79
CA PHE A 34 5.77 0.67 -5.51
C PHE A 34 6.14 -0.44 -4.52
N LYS A 35 7.02 -0.11 -3.58
CA LYS A 35 7.60 -1.06 -2.63
C LYS A 35 6.60 -1.37 -1.52
N VAL A 36 6.33 -2.65 -1.32
CA VAL A 36 5.52 -3.16 -0.20
C VAL A 36 6.41 -4.03 0.69
N ILE A 37 6.32 -3.85 2.00
CA ILE A 37 7.08 -4.55 3.02
C ILE A 37 6.16 -5.16 4.07
N ALA A 38 6.68 -6.13 4.82
CA ALA A 38 6.00 -6.66 6.00
C ALA A 38 6.09 -5.65 7.16
N GLY A 39 4.94 -5.17 7.60
CA GLY A 39 4.77 -4.40 8.83
C GLY A 39 4.52 -5.28 10.04
N PRO A 40 4.35 -4.67 11.22
CA PRO A 40 4.08 -5.39 12.47
C PRO A 40 2.81 -6.23 12.37
N GLY A 41 2.88 -7.48 12.84
CA GLY A 41 1.77 -8.42 12.77
C GLY A 41 1.47 -8.97 11.38
N ASP A 42 2.49 -9.01 10.50
CA ASP A 42 2.39 -9.48 9.11
C ASP A 42 1.45 -8.64 8.23
N LYS A 43 1.25 -7.37 8.62
CA LYS A 43 0.43 -6.43 7.86
C LYS A 43 1.20 -5.91 6.65
N SER A 44 0.53 -5.78 5.51
CA SER A 44 1.14 -5.19 4.32
C SER A 44 1.33 -3.68 4.49
N THR A 45 2.57 -3.21 4.44
CA THR A 45 2.93 -1.79 4.56
C THR A 45 3.54 -1.30 3.26
N ILE A 46 3.01 -0.21 2.73
CA ILE A 46 3.49 0.41 1.50
C ILE A 46 4.49 1.50 1.85
N VAL A 47 5.58 1.53 1.11
CA VAL A 47 6.64 2.52 1.24
C VAL A 47 6.48 3.55 0.14
N VAL A 48 6.23 4.80 0.52
CA VAL A 48 6.10 5.93 -0.39
C VAL A 48 7.16 6.98 -0.10
N GLN A 49 7.71 7.62 -1.13
CA GLN A 49 8.46 8.85 -0.94
C GLN A 49 7.51 10.03 -0.89
N TYR A 50 7.55 10.79 0.19
CA TYR A 50 6.80 12.02 0.36
C TYR A 50 7.76 13.15 0.75
N LYS A 51 7.84 14.18 -0.11
CA LYS A 51 8.73 15.34 0.09
C LYS A 51 10.21 14.98 0.32
N GLY A 52 10.69 13.92 -0.35
CA GLY A 52 12.07 13.44 -0.20
C GLY A 52 12.30 12.55 1.02
N GLU A 53 11.28 12.31 1.84
CA GLU A 53 11.34 11.38 2.98
C GLU A 53 10.61 10.09 2.66
N GLU A 54 11.19 8.96 3.06
CA GLU A 54 10.56 7.65 2.94
C GLU A 54 9.54 7.46 4.08
N LYS A 55 8.26 7.34 3.72
CA LYS A 55 7.16 7.12 4.66
C LYS A 55 6.53 5.75 4.47
N GLN A 56 6.25 5.11 5.59
CA GLN A 56 5.58 3.83 5.64
C GLN A 56 4.11 4.06 5.96
N VAL A 57 3.23 3.58 5.08
CA VAL A 57 1.78 3.69 5.25
C VAL A 57 1.19 2.29 5.18
N ALA A 58 0.39 1.92 6.18
CA ALA A 58 -0.34 0.66 6.13
C ALA A 58 -1.32 0.67 4.96
N ALA A 59 -1.44 -0.44 4.23
CA ALA A 59 -2.37 -0.55 3.10
C ALA A 59 -3.82 -0.20 3.51
N GLU A 60 -4.20 -0.46 4.76
CA GLU A 60 -5.51 -0.12 5.35
C GLU A 60 -5.77 1.39 5.40
N VAL A 61 -4.75 2.22 5.65
CA VAL A 61 -4.89 3.68 5.83
C VAL A 61 -5.02 4.43 4.49
N LEU A 62 -4.60 3.79 3.40
CA LEU A 62 -4.68 4.37 2.05
C LEU A 62 -6.11 4.37 1.52
N GLU A 63 -6.98 3.47 1.98
CA GLU A 63 -8.42 3.50 1.65
C GLU A 63 -9.05 4.81 2.15
N THR A 64 -8.83 5.14 3.43
CA THR A 64 -9.37 6.35 4.05
C THR A 64 -8.88 7.63 3.37
N SER A 65 -7.66 7.68 2.85
CA SER A 65 -7.12 8.93 2.27
C SER A 65 -7.61 9.24 0.86
N ILE A 66 -8.27 8.29 0.18
CA ILE A 66 -8.75 8.43 -1.21
C ILE A 66 -10.22 8.88 -1.24
N GLU A 67 -10.98 8.63 -0.16
CA GLU A 67 -12.40 9.01 -0.08
C GLU A 67 -12.63 10.49 0.29
N TYR A 68 -11.60 11.19 0.79
CA TYR A 68 -11.68 12.58 1.26
C TYR A 68 -10.90 13.60 0.40
N ALA A 69 -10.67 13.32 -0.88
CA ALA A 69 -10.00 14.23 -1.81
C ALA A 69 -10.79 14.47 -3.10
#